data_AF-A0A0B1TSH8-F1
#
_entry.id   AF-A0A0B1TSH8-F1
#
_cell.length_a   1.000
_cell.length_b   1.000
_cell.length_c   1.000
_cell.angle_alpha   90.00
_cell.angle_beta   90.00
_cell.angle_gamma   90.00
#
_symmetry.space_group_name_H-M   'P 1'
#
loop_
_entity.id
_entity.type
_entity.pdbx_description
1 polymer ?
#
loop_
_entity_poly.entity_id
_entity_poly.type
_entity_poly.pdbx_seq_one_letter_code
_entity_poly.pdbx_strand_id
1 'polypeptide(L)'
;MALLREWGWGSTAVQYSRESTPVRSAPSSPIKRGLAALLSSGPSTSAAESPKVSVKQMKSSVEQVMLRWINAEVAQRVNLRAENMDRDWKDGVLFCALVHRWKPDVIDMEKVRTAEPRENLELAFEMAQKHLGIKRLLEVDDVLCQKPDKRSIITYVSQFIRAFGEAPPVEDHNVYAEFLEWLSNAYKLDLVNSEQGMYFRLRREFIEYRSVYNTIVATKLNFTVEELAEIQERWEIVRSNLERAAASAETRLPKPYSTLSAWTVTGQSLINTPLNLPSEDPHKCLAMLQKMISEHNRHFIDMAAKQDELRQATETGGLGGRPVAAEYVEPLRVRMAALAEEAPLKLATLKVLHAHYTILAYLYDLEVKMKLWRSAESLQLLNRWITEYIQLENENPRAKCNHYLEAMRKTIATEQRTFSPVPDGCFVEKFLAKVVDAINLSVKLDGDSMLKACSRRSDETLKAFEGLKPKLITLRDMWTEWETELLRLEDVAKEGIAKRTNTMKDEMEALRTVESKFDELVPLMSASARLASNQRLELLRMKVDCAMMGKDDGLANILEKDFGSFLKETVLLFISHSSLS
;
A
#
# COMPACT_ATOMS: atom_id res chain seq x y z
N MET A 1 29.49 -53.08 0.97
CA MET A 1 30.91 -52.78 0.75
C MET A 1 31.24 -52.28 -0.68
N ALA A 2 30.29 -51.66 -1.41
CA ALA A 2 30.57 -50.93 -2.66
C ALA A 2 29.75 -49.63 -2.85
N LEU A 3 28.98 -49.18 -1.85
CA LEU A 3 28.18 -47.93 -1.91
C LEU A 3 28.37 -47.01 -0.68
N LEU A 4 29.45 -47.23 0.08
CA LEU A 4 29.85 -46.40 1.24
C LEU A 4 31.28 -45.85 1.08
N ARG A 5 31.81 -45.84 -0.15
CA ARG A 5 33.11 -45.25 -0.50
C ARG A 5 33.04 -44.07 -1.47
N GLU A 6 31.86 -43.73 -1.99
CA GLU A 6 31.67 -42.58 -2.90
C GLU A 6 31.24 -41.28 -2.18
N TRP A 7 30.96 -41.33 -0.87
CA TRP A 7 30.55 -40.16 -0.09
C TRP A 7 31.54 -40.00 1.06
N GLY A 8 32.75 -39.53 0.74
CA GLY A 8 33.94 -39.52 1.59
C GLY A 8 33.75 -39.08 3.05
N TRP A 9 33.33 -40.03 3.89
CA TRP A 9 33.23 -39.91 5.34
C TRP A 9 33.86 -41.16 5.97
N GLY A 10 35.18 -41.12 6.13
CA GLY A 10 35.93 -41.99 7.03
C GLY A 10 36.34 -41.17 8.25
N SER A 11 35.71 -41.44 9.39
CA SER A 11 35.98 -40.82 10.70
C SER A 11 37.34 -41.27 11.25
N THR A 12 38.13 -40.35 11.84
CA THR A 12 38.70 -40.44 13.20
C THR A 12 39.68 -39.29 13.47
N ALA A 13 39.79 -38.92 14.74
CA ALA A 13 40.47 -37.73 15.22
C ALA A 13 41.97 -37.93 15.55
N VAL A 14 42.68 -36.79 15.49
CA VAL A 14 43.93 -36.39 16.21
C VAL A 14 45.31 -36.66 15.58
N GLN A 15 46.07 -35.54 15.54
CA GLN A 15 47.53 -35.30 15.66
C GLN A 15 48.40 -34.90 14.43
N TYR A 16 49.25 -33.89 14.72
CA TYR A 16 50.18 -33.13 13.89
C TYR A 16 51.15 -33.95 13.04
N SER A 17 51.43 -33.51 11.79
CA SER A 17 52.77 -33.12 11.30
C SER A 17 52.76 -32.70 9.81
N ARG A 18 53.66 -31.76 9.49
CA ARG A 18 53.98 -31.24 8.15
C ARG A 18 54.54 -32.33 7.23
N GLU A 19 54.13 -32.35 5.96
CA GLU A 19 55.01 -32.32 4.77
C GLU A 19 54.22 -32.38 3.46
N SER A 20 54.92 -32.20 2.34
CA SER A 20 54.59 -31.35 1.20
C SER A 20 54.36 -32.05 -0.15
N THR A 21 53.43 -31.48 -0.96
CA THR A 21 53.33 -31.44 -2.46
C THR A 21 53.00 -32.71 -3.27
N PRO A 22 52.49 -32.59 -4.53
CA PRO A 22 51.53 -31.63 -5.09
C PRO A 22 50.35 -32.30 -5.84
N VAL A 23 49.21 -31.59 -5.96
CA VAL A 23 48.03 -32.00 -6.76
C VAL A 23 47.90 -31.11 -8.00
N ARG A 24 47.60 -31.72 -9.15
CA ARG A 24 47.35 -31.11 -10.46
C ARG A 24 45.89 -30.60 -10.54
N SER A 25 45.72 -29.44 -11.17
CA SER A 25 44.59 -28.50 -11.14
C SER A 25 43.33 -28.84 -11.94
N ALA A 26 42.18 -28.29 -11.48
CA ALA A 26 40.99 -27.95 -12.27
C ALA A 26 40.47 -26.55 -11.81
N PRO A 27 39.68 -25.81 -12.64
CA PRO A 27 39.79 -24.35 -12.75
C PRO A 27 39.01 -23.56 -11.69
N SER A 28 39.62 -22.48 -11.24
CA SER A 28 39.08 -21.51 -10.27
C SER A 28 38.27 -20.41 -10.96
N SER A 29 37.14 -20.04 -10.35
CA SER A 29 36.22 -19.00 -10.82
C SER A 29 36.86 -17.59 -10.79
N PRO A 30 36.56 -16.70 -11.75
CA PRO A 30 37.28 -15.42 -11.92
C PRO A 30 37.04 -14.38 -10.82
N ILE A 31 35.98 -14.52 -10.03
CA ILE A 31 35.54 -13.50 -9.05
C ILE A 31 36.41 -13.49 -7.78
N LYS A 32 37.17 -14.55 -7.50
CA LYS A 32 38.04 -14.62 -6.30
C LYS A 32 39.40 -13.91 -6.46
N ARG A 33 39.78 -13.45 -7.66
CA ARG A 33 41.07 -12.79 -7.89
C ARG A 33 41.08 -11.29 -7.57
N GLY A 34 39.92 -10.61 -7.58
CA GLY A 34 39.87 -9.15 -7.32
C GLY A 34 39.98 -8.76 -5.83
N LEU A 35 39.58 -9.64 -4.91
CA LEU A 35 39.48 -9.29 -3.48
C LEU A 35 40.70 -9.67 -2.63
N ALA A 36 41.58 -10.54 -3.12
CA ALA A 36 42.80 -10.93 -2.40
C ALA A 36 43.96 -9.94 -2.56
N ALA A 37 43.93 -9.07 -3.58
CA ALA A 37 44.95 -8.04 -3.81
C ALA A 37 44.77 -6.80 -2.92
N LEU A 38 43.63 -6.65 -2.24
CA LEU A 38 43.33 -5.52 -1.35
C LEU A 38 43.73 -5.74 0.12
N LEU A 39 44.19 -6.94 0.49
CA LEU A 39 44.44 -7.32 1.88
C LEU A 39 45.88 -7.77 2.18
N SER A 40 46.85 -7.47 1.30
CA SER A 40 48.26 -7.81 1.52
C SER A 40 49.19 -6.65 1.15
N SER A 41 49.44 -5.78 2.12
CA SER A 41 50.80 -5.29 2.43
C SER A 41 50.78 -4.51 3.74
N GLY A 42 51.25 -5.14 4.82
CA GLY A 42 51.97 -4.41 5.87
C GLY A 42 53.39 -4.06 5.36
N PRO A 43 54.12 -3.17 6.06
CA PRO A 43 54.68 -3.60 7.34
C PRO A 43 54.56 -2.59 8.49
N SER A 44 54.84 -3.16 9.66
CA SER A 44 54.85 -2.70 11.05
C SER A 44 55.60 -1.40 11.33
N THR A 45 55.16 -0.62 12.35
CA THR A 45 55.91 -0.35 13.61
C THR A 45 55.15 0.56 14.59
N SER A 46 55.29 0.21 15.88
CA SER A 46 55.24 1.01 17.13
C SER A 46 53.96 1.69 17.62
N ALA A 47 53.70 1.43 18.90
CA ALA A 47 52.67 1.99 19.77
C ALA A 47 52.91 3.46 20.15
N ALA A 48 51.81 4.19 20.39
CA ALA A 48 51.52 5.04 21.55
C ALA A 48 50.67 6.28 21.20
N GLU A 49 49.65 6.49 22.03
CA GLU A 49 48.98 7.75 22.40
C GLU A 49 48.06 8.50 21.42
N SER A 50 46.82 8.69 21.90
CA SER A 50 45.76 9.54 21.36
C SER A 50 46.10 11.04 21.40
N PRO A 51 45.49 11.84 20.51
CA PRO A 51 44.69 12.95 21.03
C PRO A 51 43.34 13.13 20.33
N LYS A 52 42.37 13.56 21.15
CA LYS A 52 41.01 13.98 20.80
C LYS A 52 41.04 15.13 19.78
N VAL A 53 40.28 15.01 18.69
CA VAL A 53 39.92 16.15 17.83
C VAL A 53 38.42 16.16 17.56
N SER A 54 37.84 17.34 17.76
CA SER A 54 36.43 17.71 17.70
C SER A 54 35.76 17.34 16.37
N VAL A 55 34.59 16.71 16.46
CA VAL A 55 33.74 16.36 15.31
C VAL A 55 33.05 17.63 14.79
N LYS A 56 33.59 18.22 13.73
CA LYS A 56 32.82 19.11 12.84
C LYS A 56 32.12 18.27 11.78
N GLN A 57 30.80 18.41 11.71
CA GLN A 57 29.93 17.85 10.66
C GLN A 57 30.46 18.19 9.26
N MET A 58 30.78 17.18 8.44
CA MET A 58 31.08 17.36 7.01
C MET A 58 29.86 16.92 6.20
N LYS A 59 28.99 17.87 5.84
CA LYS A 59 28.06 17.67 4.70
C LYS A 59 28.93 17.58 3.44
N SER A 60 28.89 16.49 2.68
CA SER A 60 29.65 16.38 1.42
C SER A 60 29.09 17.36 0.39
N SER A 61 29.88 18.37 0.00
CA SER A 61 29.57 19.33 -1.07
C SER A 61 29.32 18.61 -2.41
N VAL A 62 28.44 19.15 -3.27
CA VAL A 62 28.14 18.64 -4.64
C VAL A 62 29.43 18.41 -5.44
N GLU A 63 30.42 19.28 -5.23
CA GLU A 63 31.75 19.14 -5.79
C GLU A 63 32.47 17.85 -5.40
N GLN A 64 32.39 17.45 -4.14
CA GLN A 64 33.05 16.23 -3.64
C GLN A 64 32.41 14.97 -4.23
N VAL A 65 31.10 15.02 -4.49
CA VAL A 65 30.40 13.92 -5.18
C VAL A 65 30.84 13.85 -6.63
N MET A 66 30.91 14.99 -7.32
CA MET A 66 31.27 15.06 -8.72
C MET A 66 32.75 14.69 -8.96
N LEU A 67 33.67 15.15 -8.12
CA LEU A 67 35.08 14.76 -8.17
C LEU A 67 35.28 13.25 -7.95
N ARG A 68 34.49 12.63 -7.06
CA ARG A 68 34.53 11.16 -6.88
C ARG A 68 34.09 10.43 -8.14
N TRP A 69 33.03 10.90 -8.79
CA TRP A 69 32.55 10.31 -10.04
C TRP A 69 33.60 10.44 -11.16
N ILE A 70 34.17 11.63 -11.35
CA ILE A 70 35.19 11.86 -12.39
C ILE A 70 36.44 11.01 -12.16
N ASN A 71 36.89 10.92 -10.91
CA ASN A 71 38.02 10.08 -10.56
C ASN A 71 37.70 8.59 -10.74
N ALA A 72 36.47 8.14 -10.50
CA ALA A 72 36.09 6.75 -10.78
C ALA A 72 36.13 6.45 -12.29
N GLU A 73 35.64 7.38 -13.13
CA GLU A 73 35.56 7.18 -14.58
C GLU A 73 36.92 7.31 -15.29
N VAL A 74 37.77 8.24 -14.85
CA VAL A 74 39.03 8.57 -15.55
C VAL A 74 40.23 7.80 -14.98
N ALA A 75 40.26 7.52 -13.67
CA ALA A 75 41.44 6.90 -13.06
C ALA A 75 41.66 5.45 -13.50
N GLN A 76 40.60 4.69 -13.82
CA GLN A 76 40.71 3.28 -14.18
C GLN A 76 41.36 3.03 -15.56
N ARG A 77 41.36 4.02 -16.46
CA ARG A 77 41.82 3.84 -17.85
C ARG A 77 42.93 4.80 -18.27
N VAL A 78 42.99 6.00 -17.70
CA VAL A 78 43.93 7.05 -18.13
C VAL A 78 44.87 7.51 -17.00
N ASN A 79 44.79 6.92 -15.80
CA ASN A 79 45.64 7.26 -14.63
C ASN A 79 45.70 8.78 -14.36
N LEU A 80 44.58 9.49 -14.52
CA LEU A 80 44.44 10.90 -14.18
C LEU A 80 43.51 11.06 -12.97
N ARG A 81 43.75 12.11 -12.18
CA ARG A 81 42.94 12.45 -11.01
C ARG A 81 42.62 13.93 -11.02
N ALA A 82 41.34 14.26 -10.88
CA ALA A 82 40.85 15.60 -10.63
C ALA A 82 40.75 15.84 -9.12
N GLU A 83 41.36 16.91 -8.63
CA GLU A 83 41.30 17.33 -7.23
C GLU A 83 40.37 18.54 -7.05
N ASN A 84 40.21 19.36 -8.10
CA ASN A 84 39.41 20.57 -8.08
C ASN A 84 38.55 20.72 -9.35
N MET A 85 37.49 21.53 -9.26
CA MET A 85 36.57 21.84 -10.37
C MET A 85 36.85 23.18 -11.06
N ASP A 86 38.08 23.69 -10.93
CA ASP A 86 38.53 24.94 -11.54
C ASP A 86 39.86 24.78 -12.28
N ARG A 87 40.98 24.64 -11.56
CA ARG A 87 42.33 24.74 -12.13
C ARG A 87 42.74 23.51 -12.92
N ASP A 88 42.34 22.32 -12.47
CA ASP A 88 42.73 21.03 -13.08
C ASP A 88 42.11 20.82 -14.47
N TRP A 89 41.13 21.64 -14.85
CA TRP A 89 40.41 21.56 -16.13
C TRP A 89 41.00 22.45 -17.21
N LYS A 90 41.96 23.30 -16.84
CA LYS A 90 42.52 24.35 -17.70
C LYS A 90 43.36 23.81 -18.85
N ASP A 91 44.01 22.67 -18.66
CA ASP A 91 44.86 22.03 -19.67
C ASP A 91 44.05 21.27 -20.75
N GLY A 92 42.73 21.17 -20.57
CA GLY A 92 41.82 20.46 -21.47
C GLY A 92 41.93 18.93 -21.42
N VAL A 93 42.89 18.38 -20.66
CA VAL A 93 43.19 16.94 -20.64
C VAL A 93 42.05 16.16 -19.97
N LEU A 94 41.47 16.69 -18.89
CA LEU A 94 40.32 16.07 -18.22
C LEU A 94 39.06 16.06 -19.11
N PHE A 95 38.82 17.10 -19.91
CA PHE A 95 37.70 17.11 -20.86
C PHE A 95 37.91 16.09 -21.98
N CYS A 96 39.12 16.03 -22.55
CA CYS A 96 39.49 15.00 -23.51
C CYS A 96 39.36 13.59 -22.92
N ALA A 97 39.77 13.39 -21.67
CA ALA A 97 39.68 12.10 -20.99
C ALA A 97 38.22 11.65 -20.79
N LEU A 98 37.31 12.59 -20.50
CA LEU A 98 35.87 12.29 -20.43
C LEU A 98 35.32 11.89 -21.80
N VAL A 99 35.69 12.57 -22.89
CA VAL A 99 35.22 12.18 -24.23
C VAL A 99 35.82 10.82 -24.65
N HIS A 100 37.12 10.61 -24.40
CA HIS A 100 37.84 9.35 -24.65
C HIS A 100 37.22 8.18 -23.87
N ARG A 101 36.75 8.40 -22.64
CA ARG A 101 36.03 7.39 -21.86
C ARG A 101 34.77 6.90 -22.57
N TRP A 102 34.05 7.79 -23.25
CA TRP A 102 32.83 7.45 -23.98
C TRP A 102 33.14 6.75 -25.30
N LYS A 103 34.13 7.24 -26.05
CA LYS A 103 34.59 6.61 -27.29
C LYS A 103 36.11 6.73 -27.43
N PRO A 104 36.86 5.66 -27.13
CA PRO A 104 38.33 5.73 -27.12
C PRO A 104 38.93 5.97 -28.50
N ASP A 105 38.23 5.55 -29.56
CA ASP A 105 38.69 5.69 -30.95
C ASP A 105 38.71 7.14 -31.47
N VAL A 106 38.10 8.08 -30.75
CA VAL A 106 37.92 9.47 -31.21
C VAL A 106 39.03 10.40 -30.72
N ILE A 107 39.62 10.13 -29.55
CA ILE A 107 40.66 10.98 -28.96
C ILE A 107 41.86 10.13 -28.57
N ASP A 108 43.01 10.46 -29.15
CA ASP A 108 44.29 9.82 -28.80
C ASP A 108 44.89 10.52 -27.57
N MET A 109 44.74 9.91 -26.39
CA MET A 109 45.18 10.50 -25.12
C MET A 109 46.70 10.69 -25.02
N GLU A 110 47.51 9.94 -25.78
CA GLU A 110 48.97 10.12 -25.78
C GLU A 110 49.36 11.43 -26.46
N LYS A 111 48.63 11.84 -27.50
CA LYS A 111 48.81 13.15 -28.15
C LYS A 111 48.29 14.28 -27.28
N VAL A 112 47.12 14.11 -26.67
CA VAL A 112 46.50 15.12 -25.79
C VAL A 112 47.41 15.54 -24.63
N ARG A 113 48.19 14.62 -24.06
CA ARG A 113 49.13 14.92 -22.96
C ARG A 113 50.25 15.88 -23.34
N THR A 114 50.58 15.99 -24.63
CA THR A 114 51.70 16.80 -25.13
C THR A 114 51.26 18.00 -25.96
N ALA A 115 49.96 18.12 -26.24
CA ALA A 115 49.37 19.20 -27.03
C ALA A 115 49.10 20.46 -26.20
N GLU A 116 48.94 21.58 -26.90
CA GLU A 116 48.66 22.87 -26.27
C GLU A 116 47.25 22.89 -25.63
N PRO A 117 47.08 23.51 -24.44
CA PRO A 117 45.78 23.55 -23.75
C PRO A 117 44.61 24.05 -24.59
N ARG A 118 44.85 25.03 -25.47
CA ARG A 118 43.82 25.56 -26.38
C ARG A 118 43.34 24.49 -27.37
N GLU A 119 44.25 23.70 -27.92
CA GLU A 119 43.95 22.64 -28.87
C GLU A 119 43.19 21.49 -28.21
N ASN A 120 43.58 21.11 -26.99
CA ASN A 120 42.88 20.11 -26.19
C ASN A 120 41.44 20.51 -25.86
N LEU A 121 41.23 21.79 -25.51
CA LEU A 121 39.89 22.30 -25.18
C LEU A 121 38.99 22.36 -26.42
N GLU A 122 39.49 22.86 -27.55
CA GLU A 122 38.74 22.85 -28.83
C GLU A 122 38.40 21.41 -29.25
N LEU A 123 39.38 20.50 -29.22
CA LEU A 123 39.18 19.09 -29.58
C LEU A 123 38.13 18.44 -28.67
N ALA A 124 38.23 18.62 -27.35
CA ALA A 124 37.28 18.04 -26.42
C ALA A 124 35.85 18.57 -26.65
N PHE A 125 35.68 19.87 -26.87
CA PHE A 125 34.35 20.47 -27.05
C PHE A 125 33.75 20.10 -28.40
N GLU A 126 34.55 20.08 -29.48
CA GLU A 126 34.10 19.66 -30.80
C GLU A 126 33.67 18.19 -30.79
N MET A 127 34.48 17.30 -30.22
CA MET A 127 34.17 15.88 -30.16
C MET A 127 33.00 15.59 -29.23
N ALA A 128 32.88 16.30 -28.10
CA ALA A 128 31.71 16.19 -27.22
C ALA A 128 30.41 16.61 -27.92
N GLN A 129 30.44 17.67 -28.71
CA GLN A 129 29.26 18.12 -29.45
C GLN A 129 28.91 17.17 -30.59
N LYS A 130 29.90 16.74 -31.38
CA LYS A 130 29.70 15.90 -32.56
C LYS A 130 29.28 14.47 -32.22
N HIS A 131 29.82 13.92 -31.14
CA HIS A 131 29.64 12.50 -30.81
C HIS A 131 28.76 12.25 -29.59
N LEU A 132 28.76 13.13 -28.59
CA LEU A 132 27.91 13.00 -27.40
C LEU A 132 26.67 13.91 -27.42
N GLY A 133 26.52 14.77 -28.43
CA GLY A 133 25.39 15.73 -28.50
C GLY A 133 25.41 16.78 -27.39
N ILE A 134 26.54 16.96 -26.70
CA ILE A 134 26.71 17.92 -25.61
C ILE A 134 26.93 19.29 -26.22
N LYS A 135 26.02 20.23 -25.95
CA LYS A 135 26.14 21.60 -26.48
C LYS A 135 27.34 22.30 -25.83
N ARG A 136 28.24 22.86 -26.63
CA ARG A 136 29.33 23.73 -26.15
C ARG A 136 28.76 24.89 -25.33
N LEU A 137 29.01 24.87 -24.01
CA LEU A 137 28.59 25.92 -23.07
C LEU A 137 29.74 26.79 -22.57
N LEU A 138 30.98 26.33 -22.77
CA LEU A 138 32.18 27.03 -22.35
C LEU A 138 32.94 27.49 -23.58
N GLU A 139 33.41 28.73 -23.57
CA GLU A 139 34.41 29.19 -24.52
C GLU A 139 35.81 28.86 -24.04
N VAL A 140 36.71 28.58 -24.98
CA VAL A 140 38.08 28.14 -24.66
C VAL A 140 38.83 29.23 -23.90
N ASP A 141 38.62 30.50 -24.25
CA ASP A 141 39.25 31.64 -23.58
C ASP A 141 38.78 31.80 -22.11
N ASP A 142 37.55 31.40 -21.79
CA ASP A 142 37.00 31.46 -20.42
C ASP A 142 37.62 30.38 -19.51
N VAL A 143 38.03 29.25 -20.09
CA VAL A 143 38.69 28.15 -19.37
C VAL A 143 40.20 28.36 -19.28
N LEU A 144 40.81 29.06 -20.24
CA LEU A 144 42.25 29.36 -20.23
C LEU A 144 42.65 30.54 -19.32
N CYS A 145 41.68 31.24 -18.73
CA CYS A 145 41.95 32.36 -17.82
C CYS A 145 42.73 31.92 -16.55
N GLN A 146 43.25 32.86 -15.77
CA GLN A 146 44.04 32.54 -14.57
C GLN A 146 43.26 31.76 -13.50
N LYS A 147 41.93 31.89 -13.47
CA LYS A 147 41.07 31.18 -12.52
C LYS A 147 39.71 30.90 -13.17
N PRO A 148 39.53 29.71 -13.75
CA PRO A 148 38.27 29.33 -14.40
C PRO A 148 37.10 29.37 -13.41
N ASP A 149 35.91 29.77 -13.88
CA ASP A 149 34.72 29.77 -13.02
C ASP A 149 34.26 28.33 -12.76
N LYS A 150 34.37 27.94 -11.49
CA LYS A 150 34.04 26.62 -10.99
C LYS A 150 32.58 26.22 -11.23
N ARG A 151 31.64 27.17 -11.14
CA ARG A 151 30.21 26.86 -11.36
C ARG A 151 29.94 26.55 -12.82
N SER A 152 30.61 27.24 -13.72
CA SER A 152 30.53 27.03 -15.16
C SER A 152 31.11 25.67 -15.57
N ILE A 153 32.28 25.28 -15.01
CA ILE A 153 32.87 23.95 -15.23
C ILE A 153 31.95 22.85 -14.69
N ILE A 154 31.43 22.98 -13.46
CA ILE A 154 30.47 22.00 -12.90
C ILE A 154 29.23 21.88 -13.78
N THR A 155 28.68 23.00 -14.26
CA THR A 155 27.50 22.99 -15.13
C THR A 155 27.77 22.26 -16.43
N TYR A 156 28.92 22.49 -17.05
CA TYR A 156 29.28 21.80 -18.28
C TYR A 156 29.55 20.31 -18.07
N VAL A 157 30.34 19.94 -17.06
CA VAL A 157 30.63 18.54 -16.71
C VAL A 157 29.36 17.77 -16.30
N SER A 158 28.35 18.44 -15.75
CA SER A 158 27.07 17.80 -15.44
C SER A 158 26.35 17.27 -16.69
N GLN A 159 26.59 17.86 -17.87
CA GLN A 159 26.03 17.35 -19.12
C GLN A 159 26.72 16.07 -19.58
N PHE A 160 28.03 15.94 -19.32
CA PHE A 160 28.72 14.67 -19.53
C PHE A 160 28.10 13.59 -18.64
N ILE A 161 27.92 13.85 -17.34
CA ILE A 161 27.29 12.90 -16.42
C ILE A 161 25.89 12.48 -16.91
N ARG A 162 25.10 13.42 -17.41
CA ARG A 162 23.77 13.12 -17.98
C ARG A 162 23.88 12.27 -19.25
N ALA A 163 24.78 12.59 -20.17
CA ALA A 163 25.02 11.83 -21.40
C ALA A 163 25.52 10.40 -21.12
N PHE A 164 26.37 10.22 -20.10
CA PHE A 164 26.81 8.89 -19.61
C PHE A 164 25.69 8.09 -18.94
N GLY A 165 24.62 8.76 -18.48
CA GLY A 165 23.43 8.11 -17.92
C GLY A 165 22.41 7.66 -18.98
N GLU A 166 22.50 8.17 -20.22
CA GLU A 166 21.52 7.93 -21.30
C GLU A 166 22.02 7.02 -22.43
N ALA A 167 23.32 6.69 -22.51
CA ALA A 167 23.84 5.70 -23.47
C ALA A 167 24.90 4.79 -22.82
N PRO A 168 24.81 3.46 -22.98
CA PRO A 168 25.73 2.53 -22.31
C PRO A 168 27.15 2.61 -22.90
N PRO A 169 28.21 2.55 -22.06
CA PRO A 169 29.56 2.36 -22.54
C PRO A 169 29.74 0.93 -23.04
N VAL A 170 30.27 0.81 -24.26
CA VAL A 170 30.55 -0.45 -24.97
C VAL A 170 31.62 -1.26 -24.22
N GLU A 171 31.26 -2.52 -23.96
CA GLU A 171 32.06 -3.72 -23.68
C GLU A 171 33.14 -3.67 -22.59
N ASP A 172 32.76 -4.17 -21.41
CA ASP A 172 33.51 -5.18 -20.64
C ASP A 172 32.48 -5.92 -19.75
N HIS A 173 32.19 -7.19 -20.08
CA HIS A 173 31.14 -8.05 -19.48
C HIS A 173 29.77 -7.36 -19.25
N ASN A 174 28.84 -7.53 -20.18
CA ASN A 174 27.47 -7.07 -19.99
C ASN A 174 26.74 -8.00 -18.99
N VAL A 175 27.06 -7.84 -17.70
CA VAL A 175 26.45 -8.54 -16.57
C VAL A 175 24.92 -8.41 -16.60
N TYR A 176 24.38 -7.33 -17.19
CA TYR A 176 22.95 -7.16 -17.41
C TYR A 176 22.43 -8.11 -18.50
N ALA A 177 23.13 -8.28 -19.62
CA ALA A 177 22.72 -9.26 -20.65
C ALA A 177 22.79 -10.69 -20.13
N GLU A 178 23.86 -11.06 -19.42
CA GLU A 178 23.99 -12.38 -18.78
C GLU A 178 22.85 -12.62 -17.77
N PHE A 179 22.52 -11.59 -16.96
CA PHE A 179 21.38 -11.64 -16.05
C PHE A 179 20.04 -11.82 -16.78
N LEU A 180 19.78 -11.06 -17.84
CA LEU A 180 18.52 -11.13 -18.59
C LEU A 180 18.35 -12.47 -19.30
N GLU A 181 19.44 -13.01 -19.86
CA GLU A 181 19.46 -14.34 -20.46
C GLU A 181 19.21 -15.43 -19.40
N TRP A 182 19.93 -15.35 -18.27
CA TRP A 182 19.70 -16.24 -17.14
C TRP A 182 18.25 -16.17 -16.67
N LEU A 183 17.70 -14.96 -16.49
CA LEU A 183 16.33 -14.75 -16.03
C LEU A 183 15.32 -15.37 -16.97
N SER A 184 15.51 -15.22 -18.30
CA SER A 184 14.68 -15.79 -19.37
C SER A 184 14.66 -17.33 -19.38
N ASN A 185 15.71 -17.96 -18.86
CA ASN A 185 15.79 -19.41 -18.73
C ASN A 185 15.27 -19.88 -17.36
N ALA A 186 15.65 -19.19 -16.29
CA ALA A 186 15.34 -19.53 -14.91
C ALA A 186 13.83 -19.59 -14.61
N TYR A 187 13.05 -18.63 -15.13
CA TYR A 187 11.62 -18.53 -14.79
C TYR A 187 10.78 -19.70 -15.34
N LYS A 188 11.29 -20.40 -16.37
CA LYS A 188 10.64 -21.54 -17.02
C LYS A 188 10.91 -22.87 -16.31
N LEU A 189 11.84 -22.92 -15.37
CA LEU A 189 12.27 -24.16 -14.73
C LEU A 189 11.23 -24.65 -13.70
N ASP A 190 10.83 -25.92 -13.83
CA ASP A 190 10.06 -26.63 -12.80
C ASP A 190 11.01 -27.27 -11.79
N LEU A 191 11.25 -26.58 -10.68
CA LEU A 191 12.17 -27.01 -9.64
C LEU A 191 11.58 -28.05 -8.69
N VAL A 192 10.25 -28.24 -8.67
CA VAL A 192 9.60 -29.17 -7.73
C VAL A 192 9.77 -30.61 -8.17
N ASN A 193 9.68 -30.86 -9.48
CA ASN A 193 9.79 -32.18 -10.08
C ASN A 193 11.21 -32.50 -10.62
N SER A 194 12.15 -31.56 -10.52
CA SER A 194 13.53 -31.71 -11.02
C SER A 194 14.49 -32.33 -10.01
N GLU A 195 15.68 -32.71 -10.47
CA GLU A 195 16.78 -33.16 -9.61
C GLU A 195 17.17 -32.10 -8.56
N GLN A 196 17.46 -32.55 -7.34
CA GLN A 196 17.81 -31.70 -6.20
C GLN A 196 18.99 -30.74 -6.49
N GLY A 197 19.93 -31.17 -7.35
CA GLY A 197 21.06 -30.35 -7.77
C GLY A 197 20.69 -29.10 -8.57
N MET A 198 19.58 -29.12 -9.30
CA MET A 198 19.09 -27.96 -10.05
C MET A 198 18.60 -26.86 -9.13
N TYR A 199 17.91 -27.21 -8.04
CA TYR A 199 17.49 -26.26 -7.01
C TYR A 199 18.68 -25.53 -6.38
N PHE A 200 19.71 -26.28 -5.95
CA PHE A 200 20.88 -25.67 -5.30
C PHE A 200 21.69 -24.78 -6.24
N ARG A 201 21.79 -25.18 -7.52
CA ARG A 201 22.43 -24.36 -8.56
C ARG A 201 21.67 -23.05 -8.75
N LEU A 202 20.37 -23.13 -9.04
CA LEU A 202 19.58 -21.94 -9.32
C LEU A 202 19.46 -21.01 -8.11
N ARG A 203 19.37 -21.56 -6.89
CA ARG A 203 19.37 -20.76 -5.66
C ARG A 203 20.66 -19.94 -5.50
N ARG A 204 21.81 -20.52 -5.85
CA ARG A 204 23.10 -19.83 -5.80
C ARG A 204 23.16 -18.70 -6.81
N GLU A 205 22.81 -19.00 -8.06
CA GLU A 205 22.76 -18.00 -9.15
C GLU A 205 21.79 -16.86 -8.81
N PHE A 206 20.61 -17.16 -8.26
CA PHE A 206 19.64 -16.16 -7.80
C PHE A 206 20.23 -15.22 -6.74
N ILE A 207 21.04 -15.73 -5.82
CA ILE A 207 21.72 -14.90 -4.80
C ILE A 207 22.79 -14.01 -5.45
N GLU A 208 23.57 -14.55 -6.39
CA GLU A 208 24.60 -13.82 -7.12
C GLU A 208 24.01 -12.66 -7.93
N TYR A 209 22.91 -12.91 -8.65
CA TYR A 209 22.22 -11.92 -9.47
C TYR A 209 21.32 -10.94 -8.69
N ARG A 210 21.09 -11.15 -7.39
CA ARG A 210 20.26 -10.25 -6.56
C ARG A 210 20.78 -8.82 -6.56
N SER A 211 22.10 -8.63 -6.56
CA SER A 211 22.73 -7.31 -6.59
C SER A 211 22.49 -6.58 -7.92
N VAL A 212 22.47 -7.33 -9.03
CA VAL A 212 22.21 -6.82 -10.39
C VAL A 212 20.74 -6.41 -10.50
N TYR A 213 19.81 -7.29 -10.11
CA TYR A 213 18.37 -6.97 -10.07
C TYR A 213 18.08 -5.72 -9.25
N ASN A 214 18.63 -5.62 -8.03
CA ASN A 214 18.43 -4.44 -7.18
C ASN A 214 18.95 -3.16 -7.84
N THR A 215 20.09 -3.24 -8.54
CA THR A 215 20.66 -2.11 -9.28
C THR A 215 19.75 -1.69 -10.44
N ILE A 216 19.20 -2.64 -11.21
CA ILE A 216 18.25 -2.37 -12.30
C ILE A 216 17.00 -1.65 -11.76
N VAL A 217 16.37 -2.21 -10.72
CA VAL A 217 15.14 -1.66 -10.15
C VAL A 217 15.36 -0.28 -9.51
N ALA A 218 16.52 -0.06 -8.89
CA ALA A 218 16.82 1.21 -8.23
C ALA A 218 17.21 2.31 -9.22
N THR A 219 18.00 1.99 -10.25
CA THR A 219 18.44 2.97 -11.24
C THR A 219 17.36 3.25 -12.25
N LYS A 220 16.58 2.24 -12.67
CA LYS A 220 15.59 2.31 -13.74
C LYS A 220 16.14 2.88 -15.05
N LEU A 221 17.46 2.98 -15.17
CA LEU A 221 18.14 3.52 -16.33
C LEU A 221 18.20 2.40 -17.38
N ASN A 222 17.99 2.77 -18.64
CA ASN A 222 18.13 1.88 -19.80
C ASN A 222 17.05 0.79 -19.98
N PHE A 223 15.92 0.88 -19.25
CA PHE A 223 14.78 -0.02 -19.43
C PHE A 223 13.49 0.77 -19.53
N THR A 224 12.61 0.35 -20.43
CA THR A 224 11.23 0.85 -20.52
C THR A 224 10.40 0.41 -19.30
N VAL A 225 9.25 1.04 -19.11
CA VAL A 225 8.34 0.69 -18.01
C VAL A 225 7.86 -0.76 -18.16
N GLU A 226 7.60 -1.17 -19.40
CA GLU A 226 7.17 -2.52 -19.78
C GLU A 226 8.26 -3.56 -19.53
N GLU A 227 9.52 -3.29 -19.93
CA GLU A 227 10.65 -4.17 -19.68
C GLU A 227 10.95 -4.31 -18.18
N LEU A 228 10.86 -3.21 -17.42
CA LEU A 228 11.02 -3.27 -15.96
C LEU A 228 9.92 -4.11 -15.30
N ALA A 229 8.67 -3.98 -15.75
CA ALA A 229 7.56 -4.78 -15.25
C ALA A 229 7.78 -6.28 -15.55
N GLU A 230 8.22 -6.61 -16.76
CA GLU A 230 8.52 -7.99 -17.16
C GLU A 230 9.71 -8.59 -16.38
N ILE A 231 10.78 -7.82 -16.16
CA ILE A 231 11.92 -8.25 -15.35
C ILE A 231 11.49 -8.52 -13.90
N GLN A 232 10.69 -7.63 -13.32
CA GLN A 232 10.14 -7.79 -11.97
C GLN A 232 9.25 -9.04 -11.87
N GLU A 233 8.33 -9.20 -12.82
CA GLU A 233 7.44 -10.37 -12.87
C GLU A 233 8.24 -11.68 -12.94
N ARG A 234 9.17 -11.80 -13.91
CA ARG A 234 9.97 -13.00 -14.08
C ARG A 234 10.86 -13.29 -12.85
N TRP A 235 11.42 -12.25 -12.23
CA TRP A 235 12.22 -12.39 -11.01
C TRP A 235 11.39 -12.92 -9.84
N GLU A 236 10.15 -12.44 -9.68
CA GLU A 236 9.22 -12.94 -8.67
C GLU A 236 8.77 -14.38 -8.96
N ILE A 237 8.58 -14.77 -10.23
CA ILE A 237 8.30 -16.16 -10.62
C ILE A 237 9.46 -17.08 -10.20
N VAL A 238 10.71 -16.69 -10.49
CA VAL A 238 11.89 -17.47 -10.08
C VAL A 238 11.96 -17.61 -8.56
N ARG A 239 11.75 -16.51 -7.82
CA ARG A 239 11.69 -16.54 -6.35
C ARG A 239 10.62 -17.51 -5.85
N SER A 240 9.40 -17.42 -6.39
CA SER A 240 8.28 -18.28 -6.01
C SER A 240 8.56 -19.76 -6.29
N ASN A 241 9.17 -20.07 -7.44
CA ASN A 241 9.56 -21.44 -7.80
C ASN A 241 10.63 -21.98 -6.84
N LEU A 242 11.64 -21.17 -6.48
CA LEU A 242 12.66 -21.54 -5.50
C LEU A 242 12.05 -21.80 -4.11
N GLU A 243 11.10 -20.97 -3.68
CA GLU A 243 10.41 -21.15 -2.39
C GLU A 243 9.55 -22.41 -2.36
N ARG A 244 8.83 -22.70 -3.46
CA ARG A 244 8.01 -23.91 -3.59
C ARG A 244 8.86 -25.19 -3.58
N ALA A 245 9.99 -25.17 -4.28
CA ALA A 245 10.94 -26.27 -4.28
C ALA A 245 11.60 -26.46 -2.91
N ALA A 246 11.95 -25.38 -2.22
CA ALA A 246 12.44 -25.42 -0.84
C ALA A 246 11.41 -26.05 0.10
N ALA A 247 10.15 -25.59 0.06
CA ALA A 247 9.08 -26.16 0.89
C ALA A 247 8.88 -27.67 0.63
N SER A 248 8.91 -28.11 -0.63
CA SER A 248 8.82 -29.54 -0.99
C SER A 248 10.05 -30.36 -0.53
N ALA A 249 11.25 -29.78 -0.55
CA ALA A 249 12.43 -30.41 0.02
C ALA A 249 12.33 -30.52 1.54
N GLU A 250 11.83 -29.48 2.20
CA GLU A 250 11.72 -29.41 3.66
C GLU A 250 10.65 -30.34 4.23
N THR A 251 9.58 -30.66 3.50
CA THR A 251 8.61 -31.69 3.92
C THR A 251 9.23 -33.08 4.07
N ARG A 252 10.36 -33.32 3.41
CA ARG A 252 11.10 -34.59 3.49
C ARG A 252 12.12 -34.62 4.64
N LEU A 253 12.30 -33.50 5.35
CA LEU A 253 13.23 -33.42 6.48
C LEU A 253 12.66 -34.09 7.74
N PRO A 254 13.52 -34.63 8.62
CA PRO A 254 13.10 -35.13 9.92
C PRO A 254 12.39 -34.05 10.74
N LYS A 255 11.52 -34.46 11.65
CA LYS A 255 10.96 -33.53 12.65
C LYS A 255 12.10 -32.97 13.52
N PRO A 256 12.03 -31.71 13.98
CA PRO A 256 10.91 -30.76 13.82
C PRO A 256 10.93 -29.94 12.52
N TYR A 257 11.91 -30.11 11.63
CA TYR A 257 12.06 -29.27 10.42
C TYR A 257 10.86 -29.33 9.48
N SER A 258 10.32 -30.53 9.21
CA SER A 258 9.14 -30.68 8.35
C SER A 258 7.88 -30.04 8.95
N THR A 259 7.69 -30.14 10.27
CA THR A 259 6.57 -29.50 10.98
C THR A 259 6.71 -27.98 11.02
N LEU A 260 7.93 -27.46 11.20
CA LEU A 260 8.22 -26.03 11.16
C LEU A 260 8.05 -25.47 9.74
N SER A 261 8.42 -26.23 8.71
CA SER A 261 8.19 -25.86 7.31
C SER A 261 6.69 -25.75 6.99
N ALA A 262 5.89 -26.76 7.38
CA ALA A 262 4.44 -26.72 7.18
C ALA A 262 3.78 -25.54 7.90
N TRP A 263 4.23 -25.25 9.13
CA TRP A 263 3.79 -24.08 9.89
C TRP A 263 4.15 -22.78 9.16
N THR A 264 5.39 -22.65 8.68
CA THR A 264 5.87 -21.47 7.94
C THR A 264 5.08 -21.23 6.66
N VAL A 265 4.79 -22.28 5.88
CA VAL A 265 3.98 -22.19 4.66
C VAL A 265 2.56 -21.69 4.97
N THR A 266 1.97 -22.16 6.07
CA THR A 266 0.64 -21.69 6.51
C THR A 266 0.68 -20.19 6.85
N GLY A 267 1.70 -19.74 7.57
CA GLY A 267 1.89 -18.32 7.89
C GLY A 267 2.09 -17.45 6.65
N GLN A 268 2.90 -17.90 5.69
CA GLN A 268 3.10 -17.21 4.41
C GLN A 268 1.78 -17.09 3.64
N SER A 269 0.95 -18.13 3.64
CA SER A 269 -0.38 -18.09 3.03
C SER A 269 -1.29 -17.03 3.68
N LEU A 270 -1.26 -16.89 5.01
CA LEU A 270 -2.05 -15.89 5.73
C LEU A 270 -1.59 -14.46 5.41
N ILE A 271 -0.28 -14.22 5.32
CA ILE A 271 0.28 -12.91 4.96
C ILE A 271 -0.07 -12.55 3.52
N ASN A 272 0.10 -13.50 2.59
CA ASN A 272 -0.12 -13.31 1.16
C ASN A 272 -1.59 -13.37 0.74
N THR A 273 -2.52 -13.64 1.68
CA THR A 273 -3.96 -13.65 1.36
C THR A 273 -4.39 -12.27 0.84
N PRO A 274 -4.95 -12.19 -0.38
CA PRO A 274 -5.36 -10.92 -0.99
C PRO A 274 -6.55 -10.32 -0.24
N LEU A 275 -6.54 -9.00 -0.09
CA LEU A 275 -7.60 -8.24 0.57
C LEU A 275 -8.74 -7.94 -0.42
N ASN A 276 -9.53 -8.96 -0.74
CA ASN A 276 -10.71 -8.82 -1.61
C ASN A 276 -11.92 -8.35 -0.80
N LEU A 277 -11.87 -7.11 -0.31
CA LEU A 277 -12.94 -6.52 0.49
C LEU A 277 -14.10 -6.05 -0.42
N PRO A 278 -15.37 -6.45 -0.15
CA PRO A 278 -16.51 -6.03 -0.95
C PRO A 278 -16.80 -4.54 -0.72
N SER A 279 -16.66 -3.70 -1.76
CA SER A 279 -16.78 -2.23 -1.63
C SER A 279 -18.18 -1.73 -1.26
N GLU A 280 -19.21 -2.56 -1.38
CA GLU A 280 -20.62 -2.15 -1.23
C GLU A 280 -21.11 -2.15 0.21
N ASP A 281 -20.52 -2.97 1.09
CA ASP A 281 -21.05 -3.22 2.44
C ASP A 281 -19.94 -3.14 3.50
N PRO A 282 -19.90 -2.03 4.28
CA PRO A 282 -18.92 -1.85 5.35
C PRO A 282 -18.98 -2.92 6.44
N HIS A 283 -20.17 -3.48 6.74
CA HIS A 283 -20.34 -4.51 7.77
C HIS A 283 -19.77 -5.85 7.33
N LYS A 284 -19.97 -6.23 6.07
CA LYS A 284 -19.32 -7.43 5.50
C LYS A 284 -17.79 -7.28 5.52
N CYS A 285 -17.28 -6.08 5.19
CA CYS A 285 -15.84 -5.80 5.28
C CYS A 285 -15.32 -5.99 6.71
N LEU A 286 -16.03 -5.48 7.72
CA LEU A 286 -15.67 -5.66 9.13
C LEU A 286 -15.63 -7.14 9.54
N ALA A 287 -16.65 -7.92 9.19
CA ALA A 287 -16.70 -9.34 9.51
C ALA A 287 -15.52 -10.11 8.88
N MET A 288 -15.18 -9.81 7.63
CA MET A 288 -14.02 -10.39 6.94
C MET A 288 -12.71 -10.00 7.61
N LEU A 289 -12.51 -8.71 7.89
CA LEU A 289 -11.29 -8.21 8.54
C LEU A 289 -11.13 -8.79 9.94
N GLN A 290 -12.21 -8.88 10.72
CA GLN A 290 -12.18 -9.48 12.04
C GLN A 290 -11.79 -10.96 11.97
N LYS A 291 -12.35 -11.72 11.02
CA LYS A 291 -11.94 -13.12 10.78
C LYS A 291 -10.46 -13.22 10.45
N MET A 292 -9.95 -12.40 9.53
CA MET A 292 -8.54 -12.39 9.14
C MET A 292 -7.61 -12.05 10.31
N ILE A 293 -7.97 -11.06 11.13
CA ILE A 293 -7.21 -10.68 12.33
C ILE A 293 -7.18 -11.83 13.34
N SER A 294 -8.32 -12.50 13.58
CA SER A 294 -8.40 -13.65 14.49
C SER A 294 -7.56 -14.83 14.00
N GLU A 295 -7.62 -15.15 12.71
CA GLU A 295 -6.80 -16.21 12.10
C GLU A 295 -5.31 -15.89 12.18
N HIS A 296 -4.93 -14.65 11.89
CA HIS A 296 -3.56 -14.15 12.01
C HIS A 296 -3.04 -14.29 13.44
N ASN A 297 -3.75 -13.72 14.43
CA ASN A 297 -3.33 -13.75 15.84
C ASN A 297 -3.22 -15.19 16.35
N ARG A 298 -4.16 -16.07 15.99
CA ARG A 298 -4.13 -17.48 16.39
C ARG A 298 -2.92 -18.22 15.84
N HIS A 299 -2.48 -17.91 14.63
CA HIS A 299 -1.33 -18.59 14.02
C HIS A 299 0.01 -18.08 14.59
N PHE A 300 0.15 -16.76 14.73
CA PHE A 300 1.41 -16.13 15.10
C PHE A 300 1.67 -16.00 16.61
N ILE A 301 0.72 -16.41 17.46
CA ILE A 301 0.90 -16.42 18.92
C ILE A 301 2.14 -17.23 19.36
N ASP A 302 2.44 -18.32 18.64
CA ASP A 302 3.56 -19.22 18.93
C ASP A 302 4.83 -18.91 18.12
N MET A 303 4.92 -17.79 17.39
CA MET A 303 6.04 -17.47 16.49
C MET A 303 7.40 -17.58 17.18
N ALA A 304 7.54 -17.02 18.39
CA ALA A 304 8.78 -17.07 19.16
C ALA A 304 9.16 -18.51 19.56
N ALA A 305 8.18 -19.28 20.05
CA ALA A 305 8.40 -20.69 20.40
C ALA A 305 8.83 -21.52 19.18
N LYS A 306 8.29 -21.24 17.99
CA LYS A 306 8.67 -21.90 16.73
C LYS A 306 10.08 -21.53 16.27
N GLN A 307 10.50 -20.28 16.45
CA GLN A 307 11.88 -19.86 16.18
C GLN A 307 12.88 -20.52 17.13
N ASP A 308 12.53 -20.64 18.41
CA ASP A 308 13.35 -21.33 19.40
C ASP A 308 13.46 -22.83 19.11
N GLU A 309 12.37 -23.47 18.69
CA GLU A 309 12.34 -24.88 18.27
C GLU A 309 13.30 -25.12 17.08
N LEU A 310 13.32 -24.21 16.09
CA LEU A 310 14.26 -24.30 14.96
C LEU A 310 15.72 -24.11 15.41
N ARG A 311 15.98 -23.14 16.28
CA ARG A 311 17.33 -22.88 16.82
C ARG A 311 17.86 -24.10 17.56
N GLN A 312 17.08 -24.64 18.49
CA GLN A 312 17.46 -25.84 19.25
C GLN A 312 17.68 -27.05 18.35
N ALA A 313 16.83 -27.26 17.35
CA ALA A 313 16.98 -28.37 16.40
C ALA A 313 18.29 -28.27 15.60
N THR A 314 18.72 -27.05 15.25
CA THR A 314 19.95 -26.78 14.51
C THR A 314 21.19 -27.06 15.37
N GLU A 315 21.13 -26.76 16.68
CA GLU A 315 22.21 -27.01 17.64
C GLU A 315 22.34 -28.49 18.04
N THR A 316 21.21 -29.20 18.17
CA THR A 316 21.15 -30.56 18.72
C THR A 316 20.97 -31.67 17.67
N GLY A 317 20.76 -31.32 16.40
CA GLY A 317 20.63 -32.29 15.30
C GLY A 317 19.23 -32.92 15.16
N GLY A 318 18.16 -32.20 15.52
CA GLY A 318 16.78 -32.64 15.34
C GLY A 318 16.43 -33.97 16.03
N LEU A 319 15.34 -34.64 15.59
CA LEU A 319 14.96 -35.95 16.11
C LEU A 319 15.96 -37.03 15.65
N GLY A 320 16.71 -37.56 16.62
CA GLY A 320 17.75 -38.57 16.40
C GLY A 320 19.19 -38.04 16.55
N GLY A 321 19.37 -36.77 16.89
CA GLY A 321 20.67 -36.17 17.21
C GLY A 321 21.66 -36.08 16.03
N ARG A 322 21.17 -36.27 14.80
CA ARG A 322 22.00 -36.22 13.59
C ARG A 322 21.88 -34.85 12.94
N PRO A 323 22.97 -34.10 12.79
CA PRO A 323 22.91 -32.77 12.18
C PRO A 323 22.41 -32.85 10.74
N VAL A 324 21.45 -31.99 10.41
CA VAL A 324 21.00 -31.76 9.03
C VAL A 324 21.94 -30.73 8.40
N ALA A 325 22.35 -30.95 7.15
CA ALA A 325 23.24 -30.02 6.47
C ALA A 325 22.60 -28.62 6.37
N ALA A 326 23.40 -27.59 6.65
CA ALA A 326 22.94 -26.20 6.70
C ALA A 326 22.23 -25.75 5.42
N GLU A 327 22.63 -26.27 4.26
CA GLU A 327 22.04 -25.96 2.94
C GLU A 327 20.53 -26.27 2.85
N TYR A 328 20.02 -27.21 3.66
CA TYR A 328 18.61 -27.60 3.70
C TYR A 328 17.81 -26.85 4.78
N VAL A 329 18.48 -26.41 5.86
CA VAL A 329 17.84 -25.73 7.00
C VAL A 329 17.83 -24.21 6.80
N GLU A 330 18.86 -23.67 6.17
CA GLU A 330 19.03 -22.23 5.94
C GLU A 330 17.87 -21.58 5.16
N PRO A 331 17.30 -22.22 4.10
CA PRO A 331 16.09 -21.71 3.45
C PRO A 331 14.91 -21.55 4.40
N LEU A 332 14.64 -22.56 5.24
CA LEU A 332 13.58 -22.52 6.25
C LEU A 332 13.83 -21.40 7.27
N ARG A 333 15.08 -21.27 7.75
CA ARG A 333 15.48 -20.22 8.70
C ARG A 333 15.24 -18.82 8.14
N VAL A 334 15.64 -18.59 6.90
CA VAL A 334 15.44 -17.29 6.22
C VAL A 334 13.95 -17.00 6.03
N ARG A 335 13.14 -17.98 5.61
CA ARG A 335 11.69 -17.80 5.46
C ARG A 335 11.00 -17.52 6.79
N MET A 336 11.37 -18.22 7.87
CA MET A 336 10.82 -17.97 9.20
C MET A 336 11.22 -16.60 9.76
N ALA A 337 12.44 -16.13 9.47
CA ALA A 337 12.86 -14.78 9.85
C ALA A 337 12.08 -13.71 9.07
N ALA A 338 11.96 -13.86 7.75
CA ALA A 338 11.14 -12.95 6.93
C ALA A 338 9.68 -12.92 7.39
N LEU A 339 9.11 -14.09 7.68
CA LEU A 339 7.74 -14.22 8.18
C LEU A 339 7.54 -13.49 9.52
N ALA A 340 8.52 -13.53 10.42
CA ALA A 340 8.47 -12.82 11.70
C ALA A 340 8.49 -11.30 11.53
N GLU A 341 9.18 -10.79 10.51
CA GLU A 341 9.19 -9.36 10.15
C GLU A 341 7.90 -8.95 9.43
N GLU A 342 7.34 -9.79 8.56
CA GLU A 342 6.16 -9.48 7.75
C GLU A 342 4.83 -9.58 8.53
N ALA A 343 4.74 -10.52 9.48
CA ALA A 343 3.52 -10.75 10.28
C ALA A 343 3.02 -9.49 11.00
N PRO A 344 3.84 -8.72 11.76
CA PRO A 344 3.37 -7.49 12.39
C PRO A 344 2.90 -6.45 11.37
N LEU A 345 3.51 -6.38 10.17
CA LEU A 345 3.12 -5.45 9.11
C LEU A 345 1.73 -5.76 8.55
N LYS A 346 1.45 -7.05 8.31
CA LYS A 346 0.11 -7.49 7.87
C LYS A 346 -0.93 -7.19 8.94
N LEU A 347 -0.63 -7.49 10.20
CA LEU A 347 -1.54 -7.24 11.32
C LEU A 347 -1.85 -5.76 11.50
N ALA A 348 -0.83 -4.90 11.41
CA ALA A 348 -0.97 -3.45 11.43
C ALA A 348 -1.95 -2.97 10.34
N THR A 349 -1.73 -3.43 9.11
CA THR A 349 -2.58 -3.09 7.96
C THR A 349 -4.03 -3.51 8.18
N LEU A 350 -4.25 -4.74 8.66
CA LEU A 350 -5.58 -5.26 8.96
C LEU A 350 -6.28 -4.44 10.06
N LYS A 351 -5.57 -4.04 11.11
CA LYS A 351 -6.12 -3.23 12.20
C LYS A 351 -6.49 -1.82 11.74
N VAL A 352 -5.67 -1.18 10.90
CA VAL A 352 -5.97 0.15 10.32
C VAL A 352 -7.22 0.06 9.44
N LEU A 353 -7.31 -0.96 8.59
CA LEU A 353 -8.50 -1.23 7.78
C LEU A 353 -9.73 -1.49 8.66
N HIS A 354 -9.61 -2.30 9.71
CA HIS A 354 -10.71 -2.58 10.62
C HIS A 354 -11.22 -1.29 11.29
N ALA A 355 -10.32 -0.43 11.79
CA ALA A 355 -10.69 0.86 12.37
C ALA A 355 -11.38 1.78 11.34
N HIS A 356 -10.90 1.82 10.10
CA HIS A 356 -11.51 2.56 9.01
C HIS A 356 -12.95 2.10 8.75
N TYR A 357 -13.15 0.80 8.56
CA TYR A 357 -14.48 0.24 8.30
C TYR A 357 -15.42 0.31 9.52
N THR A 358 -14.89 0.39 10.75
CA THR A 358 -15.71 0.61 11.96
C THR A 358 -16.42 1.96 11.89
N ILE A 359 -15.70 3.01 11.48
CA ILE A 359 -16.29 4.33 11.28
C ILE A 359 -17.31 4.28 10.15
N LEU A 360 -16.94 3.70 9.00
CA LEU A 360 -17.82 3.65 7.84
C LEU A 360 -19.12 2.89 8.12
N ALA A 361 -19.06 1.78 8.85
CA ALA A 361 -20.25 1.03 9.26
C ALA A 361 -21.17 1.86 10.16
N TYR A 362 -20.60 2.56 11.14
CA TYR A 362 -21.38 3.46 11.99
C TYR A 362 -22.05 4.60 11.21
N LEU A 363 -21.31 5.23 10.28
CA LEU A 363 -21.87 6.28 9.41
C LEU A 363 -22.95 5.74 8.49
N TYR A 364 -22.76 4.54 7.94
CA TYR A 364 -23.74 3.85 7.12
C TYR A 364 -25.04 3.61 7.88
N ASP A 365 -24.96 3.07 9.11
CA ASP A 365 -26.13 2.84 9.96
C ASP A 365 -26.87 4.15 10.26
N LEU A 366 -26.13 5.23 10.51
CA LEU A 366 -26.70 6.55 10.74
C LEU A 366 -27.41 7.08 9.50
N GLU A 367 -26.81 6.95 8.30
CA GLU A 367 -27.41 7.33 7.03
C GLU A 367 -28.70 6.53 6.74
N VAL A 368 -28.70 5.22 7.01
CA VAL A 368 -29.87 4.35 6.86
C VAL A 368 -30.99 4.80 7.79
N LYS A 369 -30.70 5.04 9.07
CA LYS A 369 -31.69 5.58 10.03
C LYS A 369 -32.23 6.94 9.60
N MET A 370 -31.38 7.85 9.14
CA MET A 370 -31.79 9.17 8.67
C MET A 370 -32.70 9.10 7.44
N LYS A 371 -32.48 8.14 6.53
CA LYS A 371 -33.38 7.88 5.39
C LYS A 371 -34.72 7.35 5.88
N LEU A 372 -34.70 6.38 6.80
CA LEU A 372 -35.89 5.80 7.39
C LEU A 372 -36.75 6.88 8.07
N TRP A 373 -36.16 7.73 8.91
CA TRP A 373 -36.92 8.76 9.62
C TRP A 373 -37.58 9.80 8.68
N ARG A 374 -37.07 9.96 7.46
CA ARG A 374 -37.68 10.85 6.43
C ARG A 374 -38.84 10.19 5.70
N SER A 375 -38.98 8.87 5.74
CA SER A 375 -40.02 8.15 5.00
C SER A 375 -41.31 7.96 5.83
N ALA A 376 -41.69 8.94 6.66
CA ALA A 376 -42.72 8.74 7.69
C ALA A 376 -44.09 8.74 7.05
N GLU A 377 -44.83 7.66 7.26
CA GLU A 377 -46.12 7.45 6.60
C GLU A 377 -47.32 7.89 7.45
N SER A 378 -47.10 8.15 8.74
CA SER A 378 -48.12 8.65 9.66
C SER A 378 -47.52 9.55 10.74
N LEU A 379 -48.36 10.39 11.36
CA LEU A 379 -47.95 11.22 12.49
C LEU A 379 -47.46 10.37 13.68
N GLN A 380 -48.09 9.23 13.93
CA GLN A 380 -47.68 8.30 15.00
C GLN A 380 -46.27 7.76 14.76
N LEU A 381 -45.99 7.33 13.54
CA LEU A 381 -44.68 6.81 13.16
C LEU A 381 -43.62 7.91 13.18
N LEU A 382 -43.96 9.10 12.71
CA LEU A 382 -43.09 10.29 12.79
C LEU A 382 -42.73 10.63 14.25
N ASN A 383 -43.70 10.64 15.16
CA ASN A 383 -43.46 10.88 16.58
C ASN A 383 -42.54 9.82 17.21
N ARG A 384 -42.71 8.54 16.83
CA ARG A 384 -41.82 7.46 17.25
C ARG A 384 -40.39 7.69 16.76
N TRP A 385 -40.21 8.08 15.49
CA TRP A 385 -38.89 8.34 14.94
C TRP A 385 -38.23 9.61 15.49
N ILE A 386 -38.99 10.65 15.79
CA ILE A 386 -38.47 11.83 16.52
C ILE A 386 -37.96 11.42 17.90
N THR A 387 -38.67 10.53 18.59
CA THR A 387 -38.23 10.00 19.88
C THR A 387 -36.92 9.21 19.74
N GLU A 388 -36.82 8.34 18.73
CA GLU A 388 -35.59 7.60 18.43
C GLU A 388 -34.43 8.54 18.03
N TYR A 389 -34.70 9.58 17.24
CA TYR A 389 -33.72 10.60 16.88
C TYR A 389 -33.16 11.28 18.13
N ILE A 390 -34.04 11.72 19.06
CA ILE A 390 -33.63 12.39 20.30
C ILE A 390 -32.80 11.43 21.18
N GLN A 391 -33.19 10.15 21.25
CA GLN A 391 -32.40 9.15 21.96
C GLN A 391 -30.99 9.05 21.36
N LEU A 392 -30.86 8.96 20.04
CA LEU A 392 -29.58 8.87 19.37
C LEU A 392 -28.76 10.17 19.47
N GLU A 393 -29.42 11.33 19.49
CA GLU A 393 -28.80 12.63 19.75
C GLU A 393 -28.19 12.68 21.16
N ASN A 394 -28.88 12.13 22.17
CA ASN A 394 -28.39 12.03 23.54
C ASN A 394 -27.18 11.10 23.70
N GLU A 395 -27.05 10.08 22.83
CA GLU A 395 -25.85 9.22 22.77
C GLU A 395 -24.61 9.96 22.20
N ASN A 396 -24.79 11.20 21.72
CA ASN A 396 -23.76 12.07 21.17
C ASN A 396 -22.94 11.42 20.02
N PRO A 397 -23.55 11.31 18.81
CA PRO A 397 -22.91 10.71 17.64
C PRO A 397 -21.57 11.36 17.28
N ARG A 398 -21.45 12.67 17.51
CA ARG A 398 -20.22 13.44 17.26
C ARG A 398 -19.09 13.00 18.17
N ALA A 399 -19.35 12.82 19.45
CA ALA A 399 -18.37 12.27 20.39
C ALA A 399 -17.95 10.85 20.00
N LYS A 400 -18.90 10.02 19.55
CA LYS A 400 -18.63 8.64 19.09
C LYS A 400 -17.76 8.59 17.83
N CYS A 401 -18.04 9.42 16.82
CA CYS A 401 -17.20 9.58 15.62
C CYS A 401 -15.79 10.05 15.99
N ASN A 402 -15.67 11.06 16.86
CA ASN A 402 -14.36 11.56 17.32
C ASN A 402 -13.57 10.46 18.04
N HIS A 403 -14.23 9.67 18.90
CA HIS A 403 -13.61 8.53 19.57
C HIS A 403 -13.05 7.51 18.56
N TYR A 404 -13.81 7.16 17.52
CA TYR A 404 -13.33 6.25 16.49
C TYR A 404 -12.18 6.84 15.66
N LEU A 405 -12.24 8.14 15.31
CA LEU A 405 -11.15 8.82 14.60
C LEU A 405 -9.87 8.87 15.44
N GLU A 406 -9.98 9.12 16.74
CA GLU A 406 -8.85 9.06 17.67
C GLU A 406 -8.30 7.64 17.81
N ALA A 407 -9.17 6.63 17.88
CA ALA A 407 -8.75 5.23 17.89
C ALA A 407 -7.98 4.88 16.61
N MET A 408 -8.49 5.26 15.44
CA MET A 408 -7.83 5.06 14.15
C MET A 408 -6.47 5.80 14.10
N ARG A 409 -6.40 7.05 14.56
CA ARG A 409 -5.13 7.81 14.69
C ARG A 409 -4.13 7.09 15.58
N LYS A 410 -4.57 6.60 16.74
CA LYS A 410 -3.71 5.84 17.67
C LYS A 410 -3.21 4.56 17.02
N THR A 411 -4.07 3.82 16.31
CA THR A 411 -3.66 2.62 15.55
C THR A 411 -2.61 2.99 14.51
N ILE A 412 -2.86 3.99 13.66
CA ILE A 412 -1.89 4.45 12.66
C ILE A 412 -0.57 4.87 13.31
N ALA A 413 -0.60 5.64 14.40
CA ALA A 413 0.60 6.12 15.07
C ALA A 413 1.39 5.02 15.81
N THR A 414 0.69 4.06 16.42
CA THR A 414 1.31 2.91 17.10
C THR A 414 2.00 2.02 16.09
N GLU A 415 1.32 1.74 14.98
CA GLU A 415 1.84 0.91 13.91
C GLU A 415 2.88 1.66 13.06
N GLN A 416 2.99 2.99 13.12
CA GLN A 416 4.11 3.76 12.52
C GLN A 416 5.38 3.75 13.41
N ARG A 417 5.25 3.57 14.74
CA ARG A 417 6.39 3.52 15.66
C ARG A 417 7.11 2.16 15.68
N THR A 418 6.44 1.09 15.31
CA THR A 418 7.07 -0.21 15.03
C THR A 418 8.03 -0.14 13.84
N PHE A 419 7.93 0.89 12.99
CA PHE A 419 8.89 1.21 11.93
C PHE A 419 10.02 2.15 12.36
N SER A 420 10.25 2.35 13.67
CA SER A 420 11.39 3.18 14.11
C SER A 420 12.71 2.55 13.62
N PRO A 421 13.57 3.32 12.91
CA PRO A 421 14.86 2.81 12.49
C PRO A 421 15.75 2.55 13.70
N VAL A 422 16.47 1.42 13.66
CA VAL A 422 17.57 1.07 14.56
C VAL A 422 18.59 2.24 14.60
N PRO A 423 19.26 2.51 15.75
CA PRO A 423 20.15 3.66 15.87
C PRO A 423 21.33 3.60 14.88
N ASP A 424 21.49 4.71 14.16
CA ASP A 424 22.59 5.17 13.30
C ASP A 424 23.77 4.22 13.03
N GLY A 425 23.94 3.82 11.76
CA GLY A 425 25.23 3.29 11.30
C GLY A 425 25.39 2.89 9.83
N CYS A 426 24.34 2.61 9.07
CA CYS A 426 24.51 1.99 7.75
C CYS A 426 23.86 2.78 6.59
N PHE A 427 24.67 3.25 5.64
CA PHE A 427 24.23 3.88 4.39
C PHE A 427 23.27 2.98 3.58
N VAL A 428 23.41 1.65 3.75
CA VAL A 428 22.57 0.63 3.12
C VAL A 428 21.13 0.67 3.67
N GLU A 429 20.90 1.06 4.92
CA GLU A 429 19.55 1.15 5.50
C GLU A 429 18.80 2.41 5.08
N LYS A 430 19.48 3.55 4.86
CA LYS A 430 18.83 4.75 4.29
C LYS A 430 18.46 4.55 2.81
N PHE A 431 19.25 3.76 2.10
CA PHE A 431 18.97 3.37 0.72
C PHE A 431 17.87 2.30 0.66
N LEU A 432 17.93 1.27 1.50
CA LEU A 432 16.88 0.27 1.63
C LEU A 432 15.57 0.88 2.15
N ALA A 433 15.58 1.82 3.09
CA ALA A 433 14.38 2.52 3.52
C ALA A 433 13.75 3.33 2.39
N LYS A 434 14.56 4.00 1.55
CA LYS A 434 14.07 4.70 0.34
C LYS A 434 13.60 3.76 -0.77
N VAL A 435 14.25 2.61 -0.93
CA VAL A 435 13.88 1.58 -1.91
C VAL A 435 12.64 0.81 -1.45
N VAL A 436 12.52 0.54 -0.15
CA VAL A 436 11.33 -0.01 0.51
C VAL A 436 10.20 1.01 0.48
N ASP A 437 10.45 2.30 0.69
CA ASP A 437 9.44 3.37 0.49
C ASP A 437 9.04 3.54 -0.99
N ALA A 438 9.95 3.30 -1.94
CA ALA A 438 9.70 3.38 -3.38
C ALA A 438 9.05 2.12 -3.98
N ILE A 439 9.27 0.93 -3.38
CA ILE A 439 8.63 -0.34 -3.74
C ILE A 439 7.28 -0.47 -3.02
N ASN A 440 7.16 0.00 -1.78
CA ASN A 440 5.89 0.12 -1.05
C ASN A 440 5.00 1.25 -1.55
N LEU A 441 5.38 1.94 -2.63
CA LEU A 441 4.59 2.98 -3.28
C LEU A 441 3.28 2.44 -3.90
N SER A 442 3.07 1.11 -3.97
CA SER A 442 1.79 0.53 -4.39
C SER A 442 0.87 0.08 -3.24
N VAL A 443 1.32 0.03 -1.97
CA VAL A 443 0.49 -0.43 -0.84
C VAL A 443 0.80 0.29 0.49
N LYS A 444 1.39 1.49 0.49
CA LYS A 444 1.12 2.42 1.59
C LYS A 444 -0.33 2.86 1.39
N LEU A 445 -1.27 2.18 2.07
CA LEU A 445 -2.53 2.84 2.42
C LEU A 445 -2.10 4.14 3.09
N ASP A 446 -2.29 5.26 2.39
CA ASP A 446 -1.97 6.57 2.92
C ASP A 446 -2.94 6.82 4.08
N GLY A 447 -2.52 6.38 5.28
CA GLY A 447 -3.34 6.40 6.48
C GLY A 447 -3.82 7.81 6.80
N ASP A 448 -3.05 8.82 6.43
CA ASP A 448 -3.45 10.23 6.54
C ASP A 448 -4.55 10.59 5.55
N SER A 449 -4.48 10.12 4.31
CA SER A 449 -5.57 10.30 3.34
C SER A 449 -6.84 9.57 3.75
N MET A 450 -6.74 8.33 4.23
CA MET A 450 -7.89 7.59 4.75
C MET A 450 -8.53 8.29 5.95
N LEU A 451 -7.71 8.76 6.88
CA LEU A 451 -8.16 9.48 8.06
C LEU A 451 -8.85 10.81 7.68
N LYS A 452 -8.28 11.55 6.72
CA LYS A 452 -8.91 12.77 6.17
C LYS A 452 -10.26 12.45 5.51
N ALA A 453 -10.34 11.38 4.73
CA ALA A 453 -11.58 10.94 4.08
C ALA A 453 -12.64 10.54 5.12
N CYS A 454 -12.27 9.76 6.14
CA CYS A 454 -13.17 9.41 7.24
C CYS A 454 -13.64 10.65 8.01
N SER A 455 -12.74 11.58 8.33
CA SER A 455 -13.08 12.81 9.04
C SER A 455 -14.09 13.64 8.23
N ARG A 456 -13.81 13.84 6.94
CA ARG A 456 -14.70 14.58 6.05
C ARG A 456 -16.08 13.93 5.95
N ARG A 457 -16.14 12.61 5.71
CA ARG A 457 -17.41 11.89 5.62
C ARG A 457 -18.18 11.96 6.95
N SER A 458 -17.48 11.83 8.08
CA SER A 458 -18.09 11.97 9.41
C SER A 458 -18.72 13.35 9.58
N ASP A 459 -18.00 14.41 9.22
CA ASP A 459 -18.51 15.78 9.32
C ASP A 459 -19.72 16.03 8.41
N GLU A 460 -19.70 15.50 7.18
CA GLU A 460 -20.81 15.60 6.23
C GLU A 460 -22.07 14.88 6.75
N THR A 461 -21.94 13.62 7.21
CA THR A 461 -23.05 12.85 7.77
C THR A 461 -23.59 13.49 9.06
N LEU A 462 -22.72 13.95 9.96
CA LEU A 462 -23.12 14.59 11.22
C LEU A 462 -23.85 15.92 10.99
N LYS A 463 -23.38 16.75 10.04
CA LYS A 463 -24.10 17.97 9.66
C LYS A 463 -25.49 17.66 9.09
N ALA A 464 -25.59 16.61 8.29
CA ALA A 464 -26.88 16.17 7.75
C ALA A 464 -27.81 15.61 8.83
N PHE A 465 -27.26 14.95 9.86
CA PHE A 465 -27.99 14.49 11.05
C PHE A 465 -28.51 15.68 11.87
N GLU A 466 -27.63 16.61 12.26
CA GLU A 466 -27.99 17.81 13.03
C GLU A 466 -29.04 18.67 12.30
N GLY A 467 -28.93 18.80 10.97
CA GLY A 467 -29.89 19.52 10.13
C GLY A 467 -31.22 18.80 9.90
N LEU A 468 -31.37 17.55 10.33
CA LEU A 468 -32.59 16.77 10.17
C LEU A 468 -33.63 17.10 11.26
N LYS A 469 -33.19 17.35 12.50
CA LYS A 469 -34.06 17.67 13.63
C LYS A 469 -35.11 18.76 13.34
N PRO A 470 -34.74 19.98 12.88
CA PRO A 470 -35.72 21.02 12.61
C PRO A 470 -36.72 20.59 11.53
N LYS A 471 -36.27 19.85 10.50
CA LYS A 471 -37.14 19.37 9.42
C LYS A 471 -38.20 18.39 9.93
N LEU A 472 -37.80 17.46 10.80
CA LEU A 472 -38.73 16.50 11.40
C LEU A 472 -39.75 17.19 12.32
N ILE A 473 -39.30 18.18 13.11
CA ILE A 473 -40.18 18.96 13.99
C ILE A 473 -41.18 19.77 13.16
N THR A 474 -40.74 20.49 12.13
CA THR A 474 -41.64 21.23 11.24
C THR A 474 -42.64 20.30 10.55
N LEU A 475 -42.20 19.14 10.04
CA LEU A 475 -43.09 18.15 9.44
C LEU A 475 -44.13 17.67 10.46
N ARG A 476 -43.73 17.38 11.70
CA ARG A 476 -44.64 16.95 12.76
C ARG A 476 -45.68 18.03 13.07
N ASP A 477 -45.27 19.28 13.21
CA ASP A 477 -46.16 20.37 13.58
C ASP A 477 -47.21 20.61 12.48
N MET A 478 -46.78 20.70 11.23
CA MET A 478 -47.69 20.85 10.09
C MET A 478 -48.63 19.65 9.92
N TRP A 479 -48.12 18.43 10.13
CA TRP A 479 -48.95 17.22 10.06
C TRP A 479 -49.95 17.18 11.22
N THR A 480 -49.56 17.61 12.43
CA THR A 480 -50.46 17.69 13.59
C THR A 480 -51.58 18.71 13.35
N GLU A 481 -51.25 19.88 12.80
CA GLU A 481 -52.26 20.87 12.38
C GLU A 481 -53.23 20.28 11.37
N TRP A 482 -52.71 19.61 10.34
CA TRP A 482 -53.55 18.97 9.32
C TRP A 482 -54.45 17.86 9.91
N GLU A 483 -53.93 16.99 10.77
CA GLU A 483 -54.74 15.96 11.45
C GLU A 483 -55.82 16.58 12.36
N THR A 484 -55.53 17.71 12.99
CA THR A 484 -56.49 18.43 13.84
C THR A 484 -57.64 19.01 13.01
N GLU A 485 -57.34 19.67 11.88
CA GLU A 485 -58.39 20.17 10.97
C GLU A 485 -59.18 19.04 10.31
N LEU A 486 -58.52 17.92 10.03
CA LEU A 486 -59.17 16.75 9.45
C LEU A 486 -60.16 16.11 10.44
N LEU A 487 -59.82 16.03 11.74
CA LEU A 487 -60.76 15.65 12.80
C LEU A 487 -61.92 16.64 12.93
N ARG A 488 -61.64 17.95 12.84
CA ARG A 488 -62.67 19.00 12.86
C ARG A 488 -63.67 18.84 11.73
N LEU A 489 -63.20 18.53 10.52
CA LEU A 489 -64.05 18.24 9.36
C LEU A 489 -64.90 16.99 9.57
N GLU A 490 -64.32 15.91 10.11
CA GLU A 490 -65.06 14.68 10.45
C GLU A 490 -66.19 14.96 11.45
N ASP A 491 -65.97 15.83 12.43
CA ASP A 491 -66.99 16.19 13.42
C ASP A 491 -68.08 17.11 12.86
N VAL A 492 -67.73 18.10 12.03
CA VAL A 492 -68.70 18.95 11.32
C VAL A 492 -69.60 18.09 10.41
N ALA A 493 -69.01 17.13 9.67
CA ALA A 493 -69.77 16.23 8.81
C ALA A 493 -70.71 15.31 9.63
N LYS A 494 -70.27 14.77 10.77
CA LYS A 494 -71.13 13.98 11.68
C LYS A 494 -72.30 14.81 12.22
N GLU A 495 -72.05 16.05 12.63
CA GLU A 495 -73.10 16.94 13.12
C GLU A 495 -74.12 17.31 12.03
N GLY A 496 -73.67 17.57 10.80
CA GLY A 496 -74.53 17.85 9.65
C GLY A 496 -75.49 16.69 9.37
N ILE A 497 -74.97 15.47 9.37
CA ILE A 497 -75.76 14.23 9.23
C ILE A 497 -76.77 14.10 10.37
N ALA A 498 -76.33 14.27 11.63
CA ALA A 498 -77.19 14.09 12.81
C ALA A 498 -78.33 15.12 12.90
N LYS A 499 -78.08 16.38 12.51
CA LYS A 499 -79.04 17.47 12.57
C LYS A 499 -79.97 17.53 11.33
N ARG A 500 -79.71 16.73 10.28
CA ARG A 500 -80.34 16.85 8.94
C ARG A 500 -80.31 18.29 8.41
N THR A 501 -79.31 19.06 8.80
CA THR A 501 -79.15 20.45 8.38
C THR A 501 -78.30 20.46 7.12
N ASN A 502 -78.83 21.04 6.05
CA ASN A 502 -78.08 21.28 4.81
C ASN A 502 -77.14 22.49 4.98
N THR A 503 -76.29 22.49 6.01
CA THR A 503 -75.31 23.55 6.28
C THR A 503 -74.11 23.41 5.34
N MET A 504 -74.41 23.59 4.05
CA MET A 504 -73.53 23.50 2.88
C MET A 504 -72.26 24.35 3.02
N LYS A 505 -72.35 25.45 3.77
CA LYS A 505 -71.31 26.46 3.88
C LYS A 505 -70.19 26.04 4.84
N ASP A 506 -70.54 25.49 5.99
CA ASP A 506 -69.58 25.17 7.06
C ASP A 506 -68.73 23.94 6.69
N GLU A 507 -69.33 22.94 6.05
CA GLU A 507 -68.65 21.74 5.54
C GLU A 507 -67.68 22.06 4.41
N MET A 508 -68.10 22.88 3.43
CA MET A 508 -67.23 23.31 2.32
C MET A 508 -66.07 24.19 2.79
N GLU A 509 -66.31 25.06 3.78
CA GLU A 509 -65.26 25.93 4.35
C GLU A 509 -64.24 25.11 5.15
N ALA A 510 -64.70 24.12 5.93
CA ALA A 510 -63.83 23.17 6.63
C ALA A 510 -63.00 22.32 5.64
N LEU A 511 -63.61 21.79 4.58
CA LEU A 511 -62.91 21.00 3.56
C LEU A 511 -61.82 21.82 2.85
N ARG A 512 -62.12 23.07 2.44
CA ARG A 512 -61.12 23.97 1.84
C ARG A 512 -59.93 24.24 2.77
N THR A 513 -60.19 24.36 4.07
CA THR A 513 -59.14 24.57 5.07
C THR A 513 -58.21 23.36 5.16
N VAL A 514 -58.78 22.14 5.21
CA VAL A 514 -58.00 20.89 5.22
C VAL A 514 -57.18 20.73 3.94
N GLU A 515 -57.75 21.05 2.77
CA GLU A 515 -57.05 20.98 1.48
C GLU A 515 -55.89 21.96 1.41
N SER A 516 -56.08 23.21 1.83
CA SER A 516 -55.02 24.22 1.89
C SER A 516 -53.86 23.77 2.78
N LYS A 517 -54.16 23.21 3.96
CA LYS A 517 -53.14 22.70 4.89
C LYS A 517 -52.43 21.46 4.34
N PHE A 518 -53.16 20.61 3.60
CA PHE A 518 -52.56 19.46 2.94
C PHE A 518 -51.56 19.88 1.85
N ASP A 519 -51.91 20.87 1.03
CA ASP A 519 -51.03 21.41 -0.02
C ASP A 519 -49.73 21.99 0.56
N GLU A 520 -49.80 22.63 1.73
CA GLU A 520 -48.63 23.10 2.48
C GLU A 520 -47.75 21.94 3.01
N LEU A 521 -48.36 20.82 3.39
CA LEU A 521 -47.70 19.64 3.99
C LEU A 521 -47.02 18.74 2.93
N VAL A 522 -47.64 18.59 1.76
CA VAL A 522 -47.22 17.72 0.65
C VAL A 522 -45.72 17.79 0.29
N PRO A 523 -45.08 18.97 0.21
CA PRO A 523 -43.65 19.09 -0.13
C PRO A 523 -42.71 18.44 0.89
N LEU A 524 -43.15 18.29 2.14
CA LEU A 524 -42.34 17.77 3.24
C LEU A 524 -42.53 16.27 3.46
N MET A 525 -43.59 15.69 2.89
CA MET A 525 -43.94 14.28 3.06
C MET A 525 -43.16 13.36 2.10
N SER A 526 -43.02 12.09 2.48
CA SER A 526 -42.54 11.05 1.57
C SER A 526 -43.58 10.73 0.48
N ALA A 527 -43.18 10.05 -0.60
CA ALA A 527 -44.12 9.65 -1.64
C ALA A 527 -45.22 8.71 -1.13
N SER A 528 -44.86 7.75 -0.27
CA SER A 528 -45.83 6.84 0.35
C SER A 528 -46.77 7.56 1.30
N ALA A 529 -46.26 8.48 2.10
CA ALA A 529 -47.05 9.30 3.00
C ALA A 529 -48.04 10.19 2.24
N ARG A 530 -47.59 10.84 1.15
CA ARG A 530 -48.49 11.61 0.27
C ARG A 530 -49.62 10.77 -0.28
N LEU A 531 -49.34 9.54 -0.70
CA LEU A 531 -50.35 8.62 -1.23
C LEU A 531 -51.39 8.28 -0.15
N ALA A 532 -50.94 7.87 1.04
CA ALA A 532 -51.82 7.50 2.15
C ALA A 532 -52.71 8.67 2.60
N SER A 533 -52.14 9.87 2.74
CA SER A 533 -52.89 11.06 3.14
C SER A 533 -53.85 11.56 2.04
N ASN A 534 -53.47 11.47 0.77
CA ASN A 534 -54.35 11.78 -0.35
C ASN A 534 -55.57 10.85 -0.39
N GLN A 535 -55.36 9.54 -0.23
CA GLN A 535 -56.46 8.58 -0.19
C GLN A 535 -57.44 8.92 0.93
N ARG A 536 -56.94 9.28 2.11
CA ARG A 536 -57.80 9.71 3.23
C ARG A 536 -58.61 10.96 2.90
N LEU A 537 -57.97 11.94 2.24
CA LEU A 537 -58.62 13.18 1.81
C LEU A 537 -59.70 12.94 0.75
N GLU A 538 -59.43 12.10 -0.25
CA GLU A 538 -60.42 11.72 -1.29
C GLU A 538 -61.67 11.09 -0.69
N LEU A 539 -61.50 10.21 0.30
CA LEU A 539 -62.66 9.57 0.93
C LEU A 539 -63.48 10.56 1.76
N LEU A 540 -62.85 11.56 2.36
CA LEU A 540 -63.55 12.65 3.03
C LEU A 540 -64.31 13.53 2.03
N ARG A 541 -63.74 13.82 0.86
CA ARG A 541 -64.46 14.51 -0.23
C ARG A 541 -65.75 13.76 -0.57
N MET A 542 -65.67 12.43 -0.75
CA MET A 542 -66.84 11.61 -1.03
C MET A 542 -67.88 11.63 0.09
N LYS A 543 -67.45 11.65 1.37
CA LYS A 543 -68.37 11.74 2.51
C LYS A 543 -69.09 13.08 2.59
N VAL A 544 -68.37 14.18 2.38
CA VAL A 544 -68.96 15.53 2.31
C VAL A 544 -69.95 15.61 1.14
N ASP A 545 -69.59 15.10 -0.04
CA ASP A 545 -70.50 15.05 -1.20
C ASP A 545 -71.77 14.24 -0.92
N CYS A 546 -71.66 13.10 -0.23
CA CYS A 546 -72.81 12.30 0.19
C CYS A 546 -73.73 13.04 1.17
N ALA A 547 -73.16 13.72 2.18
CA ALA A 547 -73.93 14.54 3.13
C ALA A 547 -74.69 15.66 2.40
N MET A 548 -74.06 16.28 1.40
CA MET A 548 -74.62 17.36 0.58
C MET A 548 -75.77 16.89 -0.34
N MET A 549 -75.75 15.64 -0.80
CA MET A 549 -76.80 15.09 -1.68
C MET A 549 -78.01 14.53 -0.94
N GLY A 550 -78.00 14.49 0.40
CA GLY A 550 -79.13 13.99 1.21
C GLY A 550 -79.54 12.55 0.89
N LYS A 551 -78.62 11.74 0.34
CA LYS A 551 -78.89 10.34 -0.07
C LYS A 551 -78.68 9.39 1.10
N ASP A 552 -79.67 8.52 1.30
CA ASP A 552 -79.84 7.54 2.38
C ASP A 552 -78.57 6.83 2.91
N ASP A 553 -78.63 6.54 4.21
CA ASP A 553 -77.70 5.83 5.10
C ASP A 553 -77.06 4.53 4.55
N GLY A 554 -77.51 4.01 3.41
CA GLY A 554 -76.99 2.79 2.77
C GLY A 554 -75.59 2.95 2.17
N LEU A 555 -75.31 4.06 1.48
CA LEU A 555 -73.99 4.30 0.85
C LEU A 555 -72.93 4.67 1.89
N ALA A 556 -73.30 5.43 2.92
CA ALA A 556 -72.44 5.76 4.05
C ALA A 556 -72.07 4.51 4.87
N ASN A 557 -73.03 3.60 5.14
CA ASN A 557 -72.77 2.33 5.81
C ASN A 557 -71.95 1.34 4.96
N ILE A 558 -72.15 1.29 3.64
CA ILE A 558 -71.32 0.47 2.74
C ILE A 558 -69.88 0.98 2.72
N LEU A 559 -69.72 2.30 2.62
CA LEU A 559 -68.40 2.94 2.72
C LEU A 559 -67.75 2.64 4.09
N GLU A 560 -68.46 2.72 5.21
CA GLU A 560 -67.91 2.39 6.55
C GLU A 560 -67.51 0.91 6.71
N LYS A 561 -68.28 -0.02 6.14
CA LYS A 561 -68.06 -1.46 6.28
C LYS A 561 -66.92 -1.97 5.39
N ASP A 562 -66.86 -1.48 4.15
CA ASP A 562 -65.74 -1.75 3.23
C ASP A 562 -64.46 -1.01 3.66
N PHE A 563 -64.58 0.15 4.34
CA PHE A 563 -63.46 0.84 4.99
C PHE A 563 -62.81 0.01 6.09
N GLY A 564 -63.62 -0.60 6.96
CA GLY A 564 -63.14 -1.39 8.09
C GLY A 564 -62.39 -2.65 7.66
N SER A 565 -62.75 -3.24 6.52
CA SER A 565 -62.01 -4.35 5.92
C SER A 565 -60.79 -3.86 5.13
N PHE A 566 -60.90 -2.79 4.35
CA PHE A 566 -59.82 -2.29 3.49
C PHE A 566 -58.67 -1.65 4.29
N LEU A 567 -58.95 -0.91 5.37
CA LEU A 567 -57.90 -0.42 6.29
C LEU A 567 -57.29 -1.57 7.08
N LYS A 568 -58.05 -2.60 7.47
CA LYS A 568 -57.47 -3.79 8.12
C LYS A 568 -56.60 -4.58 7.17
N GLU A 569 -57.01 -4.80 5.93
CA GLU A 569 -56.22 -5.51 4.91
C GLU A 569 -55.00 -4.69 4.47
N THR A 570 -55.12 -3.37 4.31
CA THR A 570 -53.98 -2.51 3.94
C THR A 570 -52.99 -2.40 5.10
N VAL A 571 -53.44 -2.22 6.34
CA VAL A 571 -52.55 -2.23 7.52
C VAL A 571 -51.93 -3.62 7.73
N LEU A 572 -52.64 -4.73 7.49
CA LEU A 572 -52.09 -6.09 7.59
C LEU A 572 -51.10 -6.43 6.46
N LEU A 573 -51.36 -5.98 5.23
CA LEU A 573 -50.44 -6.11 4.08
C LEU A 573 -49.19 -5.24 4.25
N PHE A 574 -49.32 -4.06 4.86
CA PHE A 574 -48.17 -3.18 5.15
C PHE A 574 -47.35 -3.64 6.36
N ILE A 575 -47.96 -4.20 7.40
CA ILE A 575 -47.23 -4.83 8.53
C ILE A 575 -46.46 -6.06 8.06
N SER A 576 -47.00 -6.85 7.13
CA SER A 576 -46.30 -8.03 6.60
C SER A 576 -45.14 -7.68 5.67
N HIS A 577 -45.21 -6.57 4.91
CA HIS A 577 -44.07 -6.08 4.12
C HIS A 577 -42.97 -5.40 4.96
N SER A 578 -43.30 -4.80 6.10
CA SER A 578 -42.30 -4.17 7.00
C SER A 578 -41.64 -5.16 7.98
N SER A 579 -42.10 -6.42 8.04
CA SER A 579 -41.43 -7.52 8.75
C SER A 579 -40.39 -8.30 7.93
N LEU A 580 -40.16 -7.91 6.67
CA LEU A 580 -39.31 -8.65 5.71
C LEU A 580 -38.15 -7.85 5.09
N SER A 581 -37.77 -6.69 5.64
CA SER A 581 -36.58 -5.94 5.21
C SER A 581 -35.62 -5.61 6.34
#